data_AF-A0A7Y1AWJ6-F1
#
_entry.id   AF-A0A7Y1AWJ6-F1
#
_cell.length_a   1.000
_cell.length_b   1.000
_cell.length_c   1.000
_cell.angle_alpha   90.00
_cell.angle_beta   90.00
_cell.angle_gamma   90.00
#
_symmetry.space_group_name_H-M   'P 1'
#
loop_
_entity.id
_entity.type
_entity.pdbx_description
1 polymer ?
#
loop_
_entity_poly.entity_id
_entity_poly.type
_entity_poly.pdbx_seq_one_letter_code
_entity_poly.pdbx_strand_id
1 'polypeptide(L)'
;MKLWMSGEVDADVGDGEHVARNLIEPIVNNILGQLSTPDKIDEWSFISIILSEKFTAGFPEIAKKSRNKKLLEFRLNIPHDEFKGADEKGKISLIFDAMFRSVDLMSDLGVSEETQAILRSVLERSRSILLSK
;
A
#
# COMPACT_ATOMS: atom_id res chain seq x y z
N MET A 1 13.08 -5.50 -5.52
CA MET A 1 11.84 -4.73 -5.48
C MET A 1 11.95 -3.64 -4.41
N LYS A 2 11.40 -2.45 -4.66
CA LYS A 2 11.25 -1.35 -3.69
C LYS A 2 9.78 -0.93 -3.61
N LEU A 3 9.27 -0.67 -2.42
CA LEU A 3 7.99 0.00 -2.20
C LEU A 3 8.18 1.52 -2.33
N TRP A 4 7.28 2.17 -3.05
CA TRP A 4 7.15 3.62 -3.07
C TRP A 4 5.70 3.98 -2.74
N MET A 5 5.48 4.90 -1.80
CA MET A 5 4.15 5.31 -1.38
C MET A 5 3.87 6.80 -1.62
N SER A 6 2.63 7.10 -2.00
CA SER A 6 2.09 8.47 -2.07
C SER A 6 0.61 8.45 -1.69
N GLY A 7 -0.03 9.62 -1.65
CA GLY A 7 -1.47 9.74 -1.39
C GLY A 7 -2.17 10.75 -2.31
N GLU A 8 -3.40 10.43 -2.67
CA GLU A 8 -4.43 11.33 -3.22
C GLU A 8 -5.48 11.52 -2.11
N VAL A 9 -5.30 12.57 -1.31
CA VAL A 9 -5.96 12.70 0.00
C VAL A 9 -6.62 14.06 0.19
N ASP A 10 -7.75 14.05 0.90
CA ASP A 10 -8.38 15.29 1.36
C ASP A 10 -7.50 15.98 2.42
N ALA A 11 -7.55 17.30 2.46
CA ALA A 11 -6.65 18.11 3.29
C ALA A 11 -6.79 17.84 4.80
N ASP A 12 -7.97 17.41 5.25
CA ASP A 12 -8.25 17.13 6.67
C ASP A 12 -7.73 15.77 7.15
N VAL A 13 -7.32 14.89 6.23
CA VAL A 13 -6.70 13.59 6.54
C VAL A 13 -5.22 13.52 6.13
N GLY A 14 -4.74 14.48 5.34
CA GLY A 14 -3.41 14.48 4.73
C GLY A 14 -2.25 14.34 5.73
N ASP A 15 -2.28 15.07 6.85
CA ASP A 15 -1.24 14.95 7.88
C ASP A 15 -1.20 13.54 8.50
N GLY A 16 -2.37 12.96 8.75
CA GLY A 16 -2.51 11.61 9.29
C GLY A 16 -2.02 10.54 8.33
N GLU A 17 -2.31 10.69 7.03
CA GLU A 17 -1.77 9.82 5.98
C GLU A 17 -0.25 9.94 5.91
N HIS A 18 0.27 11.17 5.87
CA HIS A 18 1.69 11.41 5.71
C HIS A 18 2.50 10.83 6.88
N VAL A 19 2.02 10.97 8.11
CA VAL A 19 2.63 10.35 9.29
C VAL A 19 2.62 8.82 9.18
N ALA A 20 1.46 8.22 8.90
CA ALA A 20 1.34 6.76 8.82
C ALA A 20 2.21 6.18 7.69
N ARG A 21 2.22 6.82 6.51
CA ARG A 21 3.03 6.42 5.36
C ARG A 21 4.53 6.48 5.66
N ASN A 22 5.00 7.53 6.33
CA ASN A 22 6.41 7.67 6.71
C ASN A 22 6.86 6.66 7.76
N LEU A 23 5.94 6.05 8.51
CA LEU A 23 6.23 4.93 9.39
C LEU A 23 6.25 3.59 8.62
N ILE A 24 5.32 3.40 7.70
CA ILE A 24 5.14 2.16 6.93
C ILE A 24 6.26 1.95 5.90
N GLU A 25 6.47 2.94 5.01
CA GLU A 25 7.34 2.78 3.84
C GLU A 25 8.76 2.31 4.21
N PRO A 26 9.45 2.92 5.20
CA PRO A 26 10.81 2.51 5.54
C PRO A 26 10.89 1.10 6.12
N ILE A 27 9.89 0.67 6.91
CA ILE A 27 9.88 -0.65 7.54
C ILE A 27 9.66 -1.73 6.48
N VAL A 28 8.68 -1.53 5.60
CA VAL A 28 8.42 -2.46 4.50
C VAL A 28 9.64 -2.55 3.59
N ASN A 29 10.24 -1.42 3.21
CA ASN A 29 11.43 -1.42 2.36
C ASN A 29 12.65 -2.09 3.02
N ASN A 30 12.85 -1.92 4.33
CA ASN A 30 13.93 -2.58 5.04
C ASN A 30 13.82 -4.11 4.98
N ILE A 31 12.60 -4.65 5.10
CA ILE A 31 12.38 -6.10 5.00
C ILE A 31 12.46 -6.55 3.54
N LEU A 32 11.81 -5.82 2.63
CA LEU A 32 11.76 -6.14 1.21
C LEU A 32 13.14 -6.16 0.56
N GLY A 33 14.04 -5.24 0.98
CA GLY A 33 15.42 -5.15 0.47
C GLY A 33 16.30 -6.35 0.81
N GLN A 34 15.86 -7.22 1.73
CA GLN A 34 16.57 -8.45 2.12
C GLN A 34 16.08 -9.68 1.34
N LEU A 35 15.08 -9.51 0.48
CA LEU A 35 14.38 -10.59 -0.20
C LEU A 35 14.49 -10.44 -1.72
N SER A 36 14.43 -11.56 -2.42
CA SER A 36 14.30 -11.62 -3.87
C SER A 36 12.91 -12.15 -4.26
N THR A 37 12.37 -11.66 -5.36
CA THR A 37 11.10 -12.15 -5.93
C THR A 37 11.35 -12.76 -7.32
N PRO A 38 10.69 -13.88 -7.66
CA PRO A 38 10.90 -14.55 -8.94
C PRO A 38 10.44 -13.72 -10.15
N ASP A 39 9.41 -12.88 -9.99
CA ASP A 39 8.83 -12.06 -11.07
C ASP A 39 9.74 -10.91 -11.55
N LYS A 40 10.90 -10.68 -10.93
CA LYS A 40 11.85 -9.61 -11.27
C LYS A 40 11.19 -8.23 -11.39
N ILE A 41 10.30 -7.93 -10.45
CA ILE A 41 9.62 -6.64 -10.34
C ILE A 41 10.51 -5.70 -9.52
N ASP A 42 10.79 -4.54 -10.09
CA ASP A 42 11.71 -3.56 -9.52
C ASP A 42 10.99 -2.63 -8.53
N GLU A 43 9.74 -2.26 -8.82
CA GLU A 43 8.97 -1.33 -7.99
C GLU A 43 7.53 -1.78 -7.75
N TRP A 44 7.08 -1.58 -6.52
CA TRP A 44 5.69 -1.61 -6.09
C TRP A 44 5.29 -0.20 -5.67
N SER A 45 4.57 0.50 -6.54
CA SER A 45 4.04 1.84 -6.30
C SER A 45 2.64 1.72 -5.70
N PHE A 46 2.45 2.25 -4.49
CA PHE A 46 1.17 2.24 -3.79
C PHE A 46 0.72 3.67 -3.51
N ILE A 47 -0.46 4.04 -4.01
CA ILE A 47 -1.06 5.35 -3.77
C ILE A 47 -2.35 5.15 -2.98
N SER A 48 -2.40 5.72 -1.78
CA SER A 48 -3.61 5.75 -0.96
C SER A 48 -4.59 6.77 -1.55
N ILE A 49 -5.84 6.39 -1.79
CA ILE A 49 -6.91 7.33 -2.14
C ILE A 49 -7.79 7.48 -0.90
N ILE A 50 -7.70 8.64 -0.24
CA ILE A 50 -8.44 8.93 1.00
C ILE A 50 -9.24 10.21 0.79
N LEU A 51 -10.35 10.07 0.07
CA LEU A 51 -11.18 11.18 -0.36
C LEU A 51 -12.59 11.02 0.18
N SER A 52 -13.19 12.13 0.62
CA SER A 52 -14.62 12.18 0.92
C SER A 52 -15.45 11.88 -0.33
N GLU A 53 -16.70 11.41 -0.14
CA GLU A 53 -17.58 11.02 -1.25
C GLU A 53 -17.70 12.07 -2.36
N LYS A 54 -17.53 13.36 -2.00
CA LYS A 54 -17.53 14.51 -2.91
C LYS A 54 -16.51 14.41 -4.05
N PHE A 55 -15.37 13.76 -3.81
CA PHE A 55 -14.26 13.71 -4.76
C PHE A 55 -13.98 12.30 -5.29
N THR A 56 -14.46 11.25 -4.63
CA THR A 56 -14.20 9.83 -5.00
C THR A 56 -14.47 9.49 -6.48
N ALA A 57 -15.50 10.08 -7.11
CA ALA A 57 -15.83 9.81 -8.51
C ALA A 57 -14.73 10.19 -9.51
N GLY A 58 -13.82 11.12 -9.15
CA GLY A 58 -12.71 11.55 -9.99
C GLY A 58 -11.44 10.68 -9.88
N PHE A 59 -11.42 9.74 -8.92
CA PHE A 59 -10.23 8.98 -8.55
C PHE A 59 -10.55 7.48 -8.45
N PRO A 60 -10.65 6.79 -9.61
CA PRO A 60 -10.94 5.37 -9.63
C PRO A 60 -9.75 4.56 -9.08
N GLU A 61 -10.03 3.39 -8.50
CA GLU A 61 -8.96 2.45 -8.14
C GLU A 61 -8.24 1.97 -9.41
N ILE A 62 -6.91 1.81 -9.30
CA ILE A 62 -6.04 1.32 -10.37
C ILE A 62 -5.26 0.12 -9.84
N ALA A 63 -5.20 -0.94 -10.63
CA ALA A 63 -4.25 -2.04 -10.47
C ALA A 63 -3.61 -2.31 -11.84
N LYS A 64 -2.29 -2.12 -11.94
CA LYS A 64 -1.60 -2.19 -13.23
C LYS A 64 -0.20 -2.74 -13.11
N LYS A 65 0.19 -3.60 -14.06
CA LYS A 65 1.57 -4.06 -14.26
C LYS A 65 2.14 -3.44 -15.53
N SER A 66 3.22 -2.66 -15.39
CA SER A 66 3.98 -2.15 -16.52
C SER A 66 5.00 -3.20 -16.99
N ARG A 67 4.75 -3.81 -18.15
CA ARG A 67 5.66 -4.80 -18.75
C ARG A 67 7.05 -4.24 -19.04
N ASN A 68 7.13 -2.97 -19.43
CA ASN A 68 8.39 -2.34 -19.84
C ASN A 68 9.19 -1.78 -18.66
N LYS A 69 8.51 -1.42 -17.56
CA LYS A 69 9.15 -0.79 -16.39
C LYS A 69 9.32 -1.72 -15.19
N LYS A 70 8.88 -2.99 -15.29
CA LYS A 70 8.89 -3.96 -14.17
C LYS A 70 8.28 -3.35 -12.89
N LEU A 71 7.16 -2.68 -13.06
CA LEU A 71 6.52 -1.87 -12.02
C LEU A 71 5.08 -2.33 -11.84
N LEU A 72 4.67 -2.46 -10.59
CA LEU A 72 3.27 -2.62 -10.20
C LEU A 72 2.79 -1.30 -9.64
N GLU A 73 1.70 -0.77 -10.18
CA GLU A 73 1.04 0.44 -9.68
C GLU A 73 -0.33 0.06 -9.12
N PHE A 74 -0.56 0.47 -7.88
CA PHE A 74 -1.84 0.36 -7.21
C PHE A 74 -2.27 1.71 -6.68
N ARG A 75 -3.48 2.13 -7.02
CA ARG A 75 -4.15 3.28 -6.39
C ARG A 75 -5.42 2.75 -5.78
N LEU A 76 -5.50 2.72 -4.46
CA LEU A 76 -6.59 2.01 -3.77
C LEU A 76 -7.27 2.92 -2.77
N ASN A 77 -8.59 2.81 -2.70
CA ASN A 77 -9.43 3.54 -1.79
C ASN A 77 -9.25 3.02 -0.37
N ILE A 78 -9.16 3.97 0.55
CA ILE A 78 -9.28 3.77 2.00
C ILE A 78 -10.47 4.61 2.47
N PRO A 79 -11.42 4.04 3.24
CA PRO A 79 -12.61 4.77 3.66
C PRO A 79 -12.25 6.04 4.43
N HIS A 80 -12.66 7.20 3.91
CA HIS A 80 -12.28 8.52 4.44
C HIS A 80 -12.69 8.70 5.90
N ASP A 81 -13.97 8.45 6.23
CA ASP A 81 -14.50 8.73 7.57
C ASP A 81 -13.91 7.79 8.63
N GLU A 82 -13.64 6.53 8.25
CA GLU A 82 -12.94 5.58 9.12
C GLU A 82 -11.50 6.03 9.36
N PHE A 83 -10.79 6.45 8.30
CA PHE A 83 -9.42 6.93 8.42
C PHE A 83 -9.33 8.21 9.26
N LYS A 84 -10.27 9.14 9.07
CA LYS A 84 -10.35 10.39 9.82
C LYS A 84 -10.62 10.15 11.29
N GLY A 85 -11.54 9.24 11.61
CA GLY A 85 -11.92 8.89 12.98
C GLY A 85 -10.90 8.00 13.71
N ALA A 86 -9.98 7.37 12.99
CA ALA A 86 -8.98 6.47 13.55
C ALA A 86 -7.85 7.21 14.30
N ASP A 87 -7.33 6.54 15.33
CA ASP A 87 -6.06 6.91 15.94
C ASP A 87 -4.87 6.51 15.05
N GLU A 88 -3.64 6.76 15.51
CA GLU A 88 -2.43 6.46 14.74
C GLU A 88 -2.36 4.99 14.31
N LYS A 89 -2.67 4.06 15.24
CA LYS A 89 -2.64 2.61 14.96
C LYS A 89 -3.73 2.21 13.98
N GLY A 90 -4.93 2.77 14.11
CA GLY A 90 -6.04 2.55 13.19
C GLY A 90 -5.71 3.03 11.78
N LYS A 91 -5.11 4.21 11.64
CA LYS A 91 -4.66 4.74 10.34
C LYS A 91 -3.60 3.83 9.69
N ILE A 92 -2.61 3.39 10.45
CA ILE A 92 -1.61 2.43 9.98
C ILE A 92 -2.28 1.12 9.54
N SER A 93 -3.23 0.62 10.34
CA SER A 93 -3.98 -0.60 10.04
C SER A 93 -4.74 -0.49 8.71
N LEU A 94 -5.46 0.60 8.50
CA LEU A 94 -6.24 0.85 7.28
C LEU A 94 -5.36 0.90 6.03
N ILE A 95 -4.18 1.52 6.11
CA ILE A 95 -3.22 1.51 5.00
C ILE A 95 -2.71 0.10 4.74
N PHE A 96 -2.37 -0.68 5.78
CA PHE A 96 -1.98 -2.08 5.59
C PHE A 96 -3.08 -2.93 4.96
N ASP A 97 -4.33 -2.75 5.36
CA ASP A 97 -5.46 -3.48 4.80
C ASP A 97 -5.59 -3.20 3.29
N ALA A 98 -5.42 -1.94 2.87
CA ALA A 98 -5.35 -1.59 1.45
C ALA A 98 -4.10 -2.15 0.74
N MET A 99 -2.95 -2.18 1.39
CA MET A 99 -1.75 -2.83 0.84
C MET A 99 -1.95 -4.34 0.67
N PHE A 100 -2.62 -5.04 1.59
CA PHE A 100 -2.98 -6.45 1.42
C PHE A 100 -3.91 -6.65 0.22
N ARG A 101 -4.93 -5.78 0.06
CA ARG A 101 -5.78 -5.77 -1.14
C ARG A 101 -4.96 -5.61 -2.43
N SER A 102 -3.91 -4.79 -2.41
CA SER A 102 -3.04 -4.65 -3.58
C SER A 102 -2.32 -5.97 -3.93
N VAL A 103 -1.96 -6.79 -2.94
CA VAL A 103 -1.38 -8.12 -3.17
C VAL A 103 -2.44 -9.10 -3.69
N ASP A 104 -3.69 -9.03 -3.23
CA ASP A 104 -4.80 -9.82 -3.80
C ASP A 104 -4.95 -9.56 -5.31
N LEU A 105 -4.91 -8.28 -5.70
CA LEU A 105 -5.04 -7.81 -7.08
C LEU A 105 -3.85 -8.18 -7.98
N MET A 106 -2.71 -8.61 -7.42
CA MET A 106 -1.54 -9.02 -8.21
C MET A 106 -1.79 -10.30 -9.02
N SER A 107 -2.74 -11.14 -8.59
CA SER A 107 -3.14 -12.36 -9.31
C SER A 107 -3.67 -12.02 -10.71
N ASP A 108 -4.56 -11.04 -10.82
CA ASP A 108 -5.12 -10.54 -12.08
C ASP A 108 -4.06 -9.92 -13.01
N LEU A 109 -2.92 -9.53 -12.44
CA LEU A 109 -1.78 -8.95 -13.16
C LEU A 109 -0.73 -9.99 -13.58
N GLY A 110 -0.99 -11.28 -13.33
CA GLY A 110 -0.07 -12.37 -13.66
C GLY A 110 1.25 -12.27 -12.89
N VAL A 111 1.19 -11.91 -11.61
CA VAL A 111 2.30 -12.04 -10.65
C VAL A 111 2.20 -13.42 -10.01
N SER A 112 3.32 -14.12 -9.87
CA SER A 112 3.31 -15.48 -9.31
C SER A 112 2.79 -15.52 -7.87
N GLU A 113 2.18 -16.64 -7.49
CA GLU A 113 1.73 -16.90 -6.11
C GLU A 113 2.90 -16.84 -5.11
N GLU A 114 4.10 -17.25 -5.53
CA GLU A 114 5.32 -17.15 -4.71
C GLU A 114 5.68 -15.69 -4.38
N THR A 115 5.69 -14.81 -5.39
CA THR A 115 5.89 -13.38 -5.14
C THR A 115 4.80 -12.82 -4.24
N GLN A 116 3.53 -13.18 -4.47
CA GLN A 116 2.42 -12.72 -3.63
C GLN A 116 2.58 -13.17 -2.17
N ALA A 117 2.95 -14.43 -1.93
CA ALA A 117 3.18 -14.96 -0.58
C ALA A 117 4.33 -14.25 0.14
N ILE A 118 5.43 -13.97 -0.58
CA ILE A 118 6.56 -13.18 -0.06
C ILE A 118 6.06 -11.80 0.38
N LEU A 119 5.33 -11.10 -0.49
CA LEU A 119 4.85 -9.75 -0.18
C LEU A 119 3.84 -9.72 0.97
N ARG A 120 2.95 -10.72 1.08
CA ARG A 120 2.06 -10.86 2.25
C ARG A 120 2.86 -11.03 3.54
N SER A 121 3.86 -11.92 3.55
CA SER A 121 4.72 -12.13 4.71
C SER A 121 5.45 -10.86 5.13
N VAL A 122 5.92 -10.07 4.15
CA VAL A 122 6.52 -8.75 4.40
C VAL A 122 5.52 -7.81 5.07
N LEU A 123 4.29 -7.72 4.57
CA LEU A 123 3.24 -6.87 5.15
C LEU A 123 2.85 -7.32 6.56
N GLU A 124 2.66 -8.62 6.79
CA GLU A 124 2.34 -9.18 8.11
C GLU A 124 3.40 -8.83 9.15
N ARG A 125 4.68 -9.03 8.79
CA ARG A 125 5.81 -8.68 9.67
C ARG A 125 5.89 -7.19 9.93
N SER A 126 5.72 -6.36 8.90
CA SER A 126 5.76 -4.90 9.02
C SER A 126 4.63 -4.38 9.91
N ARG A 127 3.40 -4.89 9.71
CA ARG A 127 2.23 -4.56 10.52
C ARG A 127 2.43 -4.95 11.98
N SER A 128 2.96 -6.15 12.24
CA SER A 128 3.29 -6.60 13.60
C SER A 128 4.30 -5.67 14.29
N ILE A 129 5.38 -5.27 13.60
CA ILE A 129 6.39 -4.35 14.14
C ILE A 129 5.79 -2.97 14.49
N LEU A 130 4.87 -2.46 13.67
CA LEU A 130 4.28 -1.14 13.88
C LEU A 130 3.17 -1.13 14.93
N LEU A 131 2.34 -2.16 14.98
CA LEU A 131 1.18 -2.19 15.88
C LEU A 131 1.49 -2.73 17.28
N SER A 132 2.64 -3.42 17.44
CA SER A 132 3.13 -3.91 18.74
C SER A 132 3.85 -2.85 19.59
N LYS A 133 4.19 -1.71 19.01
CA LYS A 133 4.71 -0.53 19.72
C LYS A 133 3.58 0.20 20.44
#